data_AF-A0A356BVV5-F1
#
_entry.id   AF-A0A356BVV5-F1
#
_cell.length_a   1.000
_cell.length_b   1.000
_cell.length_c   1.000
_cell.angle_alpha   90.00
_cell.angle_beta   90.00
_cell.angle_gamma   90.00
#
_symmetry.space_group_name_H-M   'P 1'
#
loop_
_entity.id
_entity.type
_entity.pdbx_description
1 polymer ?
#
loop_
_entity_poly.entity_id
_entity_poly.type
_entity_poly.pdbx_seq_one_letter_code
_entity_poly.pdbx_strand_id
1 'polypeptide(L)'
;MTSRLSFLVKFSILVVIEAIFCFTPLGSLPALGPIVATLAMVPVIVTALILGTKAGAAMGAIAGLFSFIVWTFMPPVPPVAFVFTPFYALG
;
A
#
# COMPACT_ATOMS: atom_id res chain seq x y z
N MET A 1 -10.38 8.68 27.82
CA MET A 1 -10.56 8.22 26.44
C MET A 1 -10.23 6.74 26.39
N THR A 2 -11.18 5.89 25.98
CA THR A 2 -11.07 4.42 26.02
C THR A 2 -9.87 3.93 25.19
N SER A 3 -9.00 3.08 25.74
CA SER A 3 -7.74 2.67 25.11
C SER A 3 -7.90 2.03 23.73
N ARG A 4 -9.04 1.38 23.47
CA ARG A 4 -9.36 0.75 22.17
C ARG A 4 -9.68 1.76 21.08
N LEU A 5 -10.37 2.85 21.43
CA LEU A 5 -10.68 3.94 20.51
C LEU A 5 -9.41 4.65 20.07
N SER A 6 -8.51 4.93 21.01
CA SER A 6 -7.21 5.55 20.69
C SER A 6 -6.35 4.66 19.79
N PHE A 7 -6.42 3.34 19.92
CA PHE A 7 -5.76 2.41 19.01
C PHE A 7 -6.35 2.49 17.59
N LEU A 8 -7.67 2.39 17.47
CA LEU A 8 -8.36 2.45 16.18
C LEU A 8 -8.14 3.78 15.46
N VAL A 9 -8.15 4.90 16.18
CA VAL A 9 -7.88 6.23 15.61
C VAL A 9 -6.45 6.30 15.07
N LYS A 10 -5.45 5.86 15.84
CA LYS A 10 -4.04 5.83 15.38
C LYS A 10 -3.87 4.94 14.16
N PHE A 11 -4.51 3.77 14.16
CA PHE A 11 -4.48 2.84 13.04
C PHE A 11 -5.12 3.46 11.78
N SER A 12 -6.30 4.06 11.92
CA SER A 12 -7.02 4.70 10.81
C SER A 12 -6.22 5.85 10.18
N ILE A 13 -5.55 6.69 11.00
CA ILE A 13 -4.69 7.75 10.50
C ILE A 13 -3.54 7.17 9.66
N LEU A 14 -2.91 6.08 10.10
CA LEU A 14 -1.84 5.41 9.37
C LEU A 14 -2.35 4.78 8.06
N VAL A 15 -3.57 4.22 8.05
CA VAL A 15 -4.24 3.72 6.83
C VAL A 15 -4.46 4.83 5.82
N VAL A 16 -4.88 6.02 6.27
CA VAL A 16 -5.06 7.17 5.36
C VAL A 16 -3.72 7.63 4.78
N ILE A 17 -2.65 7.63 5.57
CA ILE A 17 -1.31 7.96 5.08
C ILE A 17 -0.86 6.92 4.03
N GLU A 18 -1.05 5.64 4.30
CA GLU A 18 -0.76 4.55 3.35
C GLU A 18 -1.55 4.72 2.04
N ALA A 19 -2.84 5.06 2.11
CA ALA A 19 -3.65 5.33 0.94
C ALA A 19 -3.10 6.51 0.12
N ILE A 20 -2.67 7.60 0.77
CA ILE A 20 -2.04 8.73 0.07
C ILE A 20 -0.77 8.27 -0.63
N PHE A 21 0.08 7.46 0.02
CA PHE A 21 1.28 6.93 -0.62
C PHE A 21 0.92 6.05 -1.82
N CYS A 22 0.00 5.10 -1.66
CA CYS A 22 -0.40 4.17 -2.73
C CYS A 22 -1.07 4.85 -3.93
N PHE A 23 -1.89 5.88 -3.72
CA PHE A 23 -2.63 6.57 -4.78
C PHE A 23 -1.90 7.80 -5.34
N THR A 24 -0.71 8.13 -4.86
CA THR A 24 0.12 9.20 -5.40
C THR A 24 1.42 8.64 -6.00
N PRO A 25 2.10 9.40 -6.88
CA PRO A 25 3.41 9.02 -7.42
C PRO A 25 4.50 8.82 -6.37
N LEU A 26 4.23 9.11 -5.08
CA LEU A 26 5.14 8.87 -3.96
C LEU A 26 5.29 7.37 -3.68
N GLY A 27 4.22 6.58 -3.77
CA GLY A 27 4.23 5.17 -3.38
C GLY A 27 4.85 4.24 -4.42
N SER A 28 4.88 4.65 -5.68
CA SER A 28 5.47 3.89 -6.78
C SER A 28 6.30 4.84 -7.61
N LEU A 29 7.61 4.89 -7.34
CA LEU A 29 8.56 5.73 -8.05
C LEU A 29 8.87 5.07 -9.41
N PRO A 30 8.25 5.49 -10.53
CA PRO A 30 8.39 4.83 -11.82
C PRO A 30 9.71 5.20 -12.50
N ALA A 31 10.41 6.20 -11.98
CA ALA A 31 11.61 6.80 -12.57
C ALA A 31 12.92 6.06 -12.24
N LEU A 32 12.91 5.03 -11.39
CA LEU A 32 14.13 4.44 -10.81
C LEU A 32 14.45 3.00 -11.24
N GLY A 33 13.81 2.46 -12.29
CA GLY A 33 14.25 1.18 -12.85
C GLY A 33 13.20 0.43 -13.68
N PRO A 34 13.55 -0.77 -14.19
CA PRO A 34 12.63 -1.63 -14.93
C PRO A 34 11.47 -2.18 -14.07
N ILE A 35 11.61 -2.12 -12.74
CA ILE A 35 10.56 -2.40 -11.76
C ILE A 35 10.37 -1.13 -10.92
N VAL A 36 9.11 -0.75 -10.71
CA VAL A 36 8.70 0.36 -9.84
C VAL A 36 9.20 0.15 -8.41
N ALA A 37 10.07 1.05 -7.93
CA ALA A 37 10.51 1.05 -6.54
C ALA A 37 9.38 1.60 -5.67
N THR A 38 8.85 0.77 -4.76
CA THR A 38 7.71 1.16 -3.92
C THR A 38 8.15 1.74 -2.58
N LEU A 39 7.62 2.92 -2.25
CA LEU A 39 7.69 3.49 -0.90
C LEU A 39 6.44 3.14 -0.06
N ALA A 40 5.48 2.40 -0.62
CA ALA A 40 4.28 1.96 0.09
C ALA A 40 4.57 1.00 1.25
N MET A 41 5.77 0.42 1.33
CA MET A 41 6.15 -0.40 2.49
C MET A 41 6.54 0.44 3.71
N VAL A 42 6.86 1.73 3.54
CA VAL A 42 7.30 2.60 4.63
C VAL A 42 6.21 2.77 5.69
N PRO A 43 4.96 3.15 5.35
CA PRO A 43 3.92 3.32 6.36
C PRO A 43 3.48 1.98 7.00
N VAL A 44 3.59 0.85 6.28
CA VAL A 44 3.37 -0.50 6.83
C VAL A 44 4.39 -0.82 7.93
N ILE A 45 5.69 -0.58 7.69
CA ILE A 45 6.75 -0.81 8.68
C ILE A 45 6.58 0.11 9.89
N VAL A 46 6.28 1.39 9.65
CA VAL A 46 6.01 2.35 10.74
C VAL A 46 4.83 1.89 11.59
N THR A 47 3.76 1.38 10.97
CA THR A 47 2.60 0.86 11.72
C THR A 47 2.96 -0.38 12.54
N ALA A 48 3.78 -1.28 11.99
CA ALA A 48 4.27 -2.45 12.71
C ALA A 48 5.09 -2.08 13.95
N LEU A 49 5.94 -1.04 13.84
CA LEU A 49 6.77 -0.56 14.94
C LEU A 49 5.95 0.14 16.05
N ILE A 50 4.95 0.94 15.68
CA ILE A 50 4.20 1.75 16.66
C ILE A 50 3.04 0.96 17.28
N LEU A 51 2.30 0.16 16.49
CA LEU A 51 1.08 -0.54 16.93
C LEU A 51 1.27 -2.05 17.11
N GLY A 52 2.44 -2.58 16.72
CA GLY A 52 2.80 -4.00 16.85
C GLY A 52 2.57 -4.83 15.58
N THR A 53 3.10 -6.06 15.59
CA THR A 53 3.11 -6.98 14.44
C THR A 53 1.72 -7.31 13.88
N LYS A 54 0.70 -7.44 14.73
CA LYS A 54 -0.68 -7.71 14.28
C LYS A 54 -1.26 -6.56 13.47
N ALA A 55 -1.02 -5.31 13.90
CA ALA A 55 -1.45 -4.13 13.19
C ALA A 55 -0.65 -3.93 11.89
N GLY A 56 0.66 -4.20 11.93
CA GLY A 56 1.52 -4.20 10.75
C GLY A 56 1.07 -5.21 9.68
N ALA A 57 0.73 -6.44 10.09
CA ALA A 57 0.21 -7.46 9.16
C ALA A 57 -1.13 -7.03 8.53
N ALA A 58 -2.03 -6.43 9.32
CA ALA A 58 -3.28 -5.88 8.80
C ALA A 58 -3.02 -4.73 7.80
N MET A 59 -2.07 -3.83 8.09
CA MET A 59 -1.65 -2.78 7.15
C MET A 59 -1.07 -3.35 5.86
N GLY A 60 -0.24 -4.39 5.94
CA GLY A 60 0.31 -5.05 4.75
C GLY A 60 -0.77 -5.65 3.86
N ALA A 61 -1.83 -6.22 4.45
CA ALA A 61 -2.99 -6.70 3.69
C ALA A 61 -3.74 -5.54 2.99
N ILE A 62 -3.90 -4.40 3.67
CA ILE A 62 -4.52 -3.20 3.10
C ILE A 62 -3.67 -2.64 1.96
N ALA A 63 -2.34 -2.54 2.14
CA ALA A 63 -1.41 -2.11 1.10
C ALA A 63 -1.44 -3.02 -0.13
N GLY A 64 -1.51 -4.35 0.07
CA GLY A 64 -1.69 -5.31 -1.01
C GLY A 64 -3.01 -5.12 -1.78
N LEU A 65 -4.10 -4.82 -1.07
CA LEU A 65 -5.39 -4.52 -1.69
C LEU A 65 -5.35 -3.20 -2.48
N PHE A 66 -4.70 -2.16 -1.96
CA PHE A 66 -4.52 -0.90 -2.69
C PHE A 66 -3.68 -1.10 -3.94
N SER A 67 -2.59 -1.86 -3.86
CA SER A 67 -1.80 -2.25 -5.02
C SER A 67 -2.68 -2.94 -6.08
N PHE A 68 -3.45 -3.95 -5.68
CA PHE A 68 -4.38 -4.62 -6.59
C PHE A 68 -5.36 -3.67 -7.28
N ILE A 69 -5.93 -2.70 -6.55
CA ILE A 69 -6.85 -1.69 -7.11
C ILE A 69 -6.12 -0.77 -8.09
N VAL A 70 -4.98 -0.22 -7.69
CA VAL A 70 -4.19 0.72 -8.52
C VAL A 70 -3.76 0.05 -9.83
N TRP A 71 -3.19 -1.15 -9.77
CA TRP A 71 -2.73 -1.87 -10.97
C TRP A 71 -3.86 -2.40 -11.85
N THR A 72 -5.08 -2.54 -11.32
CA THR A 72 -6.26 -2.93 -12.10
C THR A 72 -6.89 -1.75 -12.85
N PHE A 73 -6.91 -0.54 -12.26
CA PHE A 73 -7.67 0.59 -12.80
C PHE A 73 -6.84 1.77 -13.31
N MET A 74 -5.52 1.82 -13.07
CA MET A 74 -4.68 2.96 -13.46
C MET A 74 -3.97 2.71 -14.81
N PRO A 75 -4.31 3.44 -15.88
CA PRO A 75 -3.54 3.45 -17.12
C PRO A 75 -2.35 4.44 -17.03
N PRO A 76 -1.20 4.18 -17.71
CA PRO A 76 -0.90 3.02 -18.55
C PRO A 76 -0.49 1.81 -17.70
N VAL A 77 -1.07 0.64 -17.99
CA VAL A 77 -0.71 -0.64 -17.35
C VAL A 77 0.62 -1.15 -17.90
N PRO A 78 1.72 -1.12 -17.12
CA PRO A 78 3.00 -1.62 -17.56
C PRO A 78 2.96 -3.14 -17.73
N PRO A 79 3.85 -3.74 -18.53
CA PRO A 79 3.92 -5.20 -18.72
C PRO A 79 4.12 -6.00 -17.43
N VAL A 80 4.56 -5.36 -16.34
CA VAL A 80 4.73 -5.97 -15.01
C VAL A 80 3.45 -5.96 -14.16
N ALA A 81 2.35 -5.38 -14.64
CA ALA A 81 1.08 -5.30 -13.90
C ALA A 81 0.47 -6.67 -13.58
N PHE A 82 0.79 -7.72 -14.35
CA PHE A 82 0.34 -9.11 -14.08
C PHE A 82 0.78 -9.63 -12.70
N VAL A 83 1.85 -9.08 -12.12
CA VAL A 83 2.33 -9.47 -10.78
C VAL A 83 1.37 -8.99 -9.70
N PHE A 84 0.62 -7.92 -9.96
CA PHE A 84 -0.21 -7.22 -8.98
C PHE A 84 -1.71 -7.30 -9.29
N THR A 85 -2.10 -7.71 -10.49
CA THR A 85 -3.49 -7.97 -10.86
C THR A 85 -3.62 -9.16 -11.82
N PRO A 86 -4.55 -10.11 -11.57
CA PRO A 86 -4.82 -11.23 -12.47
C PRO A 86 -5.64 -10.81 -13.71
N PHE A 87 -6.17 -9.58 -13.72
CA PHE A 87 -6.98 -9.07 -14.83
C PHE A 87 -6.12 -8.55 -16.00
N TYR A 88 -4.81 -8.40 -15.78
CA TYR A 88 -3.86 -8.10 -16.83
C TYR A 88 -3.16 -9.39 -17.28
N ALA A 89 -3.59 -9.92 -18.42
CA ALA A 89 -2.88 -11.00 -19.10
C ALA A 89 -1.82 -10.40 -20.02
N LEU A 90 -0.55 -10.80 -19.83
CA LEU A 90 0.50 -10.59 -20.82
C LEU A 90 0.09 -11.33 -22.10
N GLY A 91 -0.42 -10.57 -23.08
CA GLY A 91 -0.62 -10.99 -24.47
C GLY A 91 0.47 -10.38 -25.33
#